data_AF-A0A3N2R2N3-F1
#
_entry.id   AF-A0A3N2R2N3-F1
#
_cell.length_a   1.000
_cell.length_b   1.000
_cell.length_c   1.000
_cell.angle_alpha   90.00
_cell.angle_beta   90.00
_cell.angle_gamma   90.00
#
_symmetry.space_group_name_H-M   'P 1'
#
loop_
_entity.id
_entity.type
_entity.pdbx_description
1 polymer ?
#
loop_
_entity_poly.entity_id
_entity_poly.type
_entity_poly.pdbx_seq_one_letter_code
_entity_poly.pdbx_strand_id
1 'polypeptide(L)' 'MLVHEQQVRLTRREQQVLLELTGRDPSAIRTRDDLRRYAEANLAAEEHDVDTLRRLKSVLSKYLLAL' A
#
# COMPACT_ATOMS: atom_id res chain seq x y z
N MET A 1 -18.52 2.75 -17.09
CA MET A 1 -19.08 3.21 -15.80
C MET A 1 -17.92 3.70 -14.95
N LEU A 2 -17.93 4.97 -14.60
CA LEU A 2 -16.86 5.67 -13.87
C LEU A 2 -16.75 5.10 -12.45
N VAL A 3 -15.63 4.46 -12.13
CA VAL A 3 -15.31 4.03 -10.75
C VAL A 3 -14.98 5.29 -9.96
N HIS A 4 -16.03 5.95 -9.48
CA HIS A 4 -15.94 7.05 -8.53
C HIS A 4 -15.42 6.51 -7.20
N GLU A 5 -14.45 7.24 -6.64
CA GLU A 5 -14.26 7.36 -5.19
C GLU A 5 -13.54 6.25 -4.44
N GLN A 6 -12.28 5.99 -4.82
CA GLN A 6 -11.34 5.39 -3.88
C GLN A 6 -10.02 6.16 -3.85
N GLN A 7 -10.08 7.49 -3.78
CA GLN A 7 -8.87 8.30 -3.53
C GLN A 7 -8.32 7.94 -2.15
N VAL A 8 -7.05 7.58 -2.09
CA VAL A 8 -6.33 7.31 -0.84
C VAL A 8 -5.32 8.42 -0.65
N ARG A 9 -5.42 9.13 0.47
CA ARG A 9 -4.34 9.99 0.94
C ARG A 9 -3.62 9.29 2.07
N LEU A 10 -2.46 8.72 1.72
CA LEU A 10 -1.50 8.24 2.70
C LEU A 10 -0.95 9.44 3.48
N THR A 11 -0.96 9.38 4.81
CA THR A 11 -0.26 10.38 5.62
C THR A 11 1.26 10.24 5.42
N ARG A 12 2.04 11.27 5.77
CA ARG A 12 3.51 11.18 5.70
C ARG A 12 4.07 9.99 6.47
N ARG A 13 3.45 9.64 7.61
CA ARG A 13 3.85 8.49 8.40
C ARG A 13 3.62 7.17 7.66
N GLU A 14 2.49 7.03 6.96
CA GLU A 14 2.18 5.83 6.18
C GLU A 14 3.04 5.74 4.92
N GLN A 15 3.33 6.87 4.28
CA GLN A 15 4.31 6.92 3.19
C GLN A 15 5.70 6.50 3.67
N GLN A 16 6.14 6.99 4.82
CA GLN A 16 7.43 6.60 5.39
C GLN A 16 7.46 5.11 5.73
N VAL A 17 6.41 4.56 6.34
CA VAL A 17 6.30 3.12 6.64
C VAL A 17 6.33 2.28 5.37
N LEU A 18 5.62 2.68 4.32
CA LEU A 18 5.64 1.96 3.04
C LEU A 18 7.02 2.01 2.37
N LEU A 19 7.69 3.17 2.42
CA LEU A 19 9.06 3.33 1.92
C LEU A 19 10.04 2.44 2.71
N GLU A 20 9.94 2.40 4.04
CA GLU A 20 10.82 1.56 4.88
C GLU A 20 10.58 0.06 4.66
N LEU A 21 9.32 -0.35 4.45
CA LEU A 21 8.97 -1.76 4.28
C LEU A 21 9.32 -2.31 2.89
N THR A 22 9.25 -1.47 1.85
CA THR A 22 9.39 -1.92 0.45
C THR A 22 10.60 -1.33 -0.27
N GLY A 23 11.23 -0.30 0.29
CA GLY A 23 12.28 0.48 -0.38
C GLY A 23 11.78 1.32 -1.57
N ARG A 24 10.48 1.32 -1.87
CA ARG A 24 9.90 2.01 -3.02
C ARG A 24 9.14 3.26 -2.61
N ASP A 25 9.26 4.32 -3.40
CA ASP A 25 8.55 5.57 -3.16
C ASP A 25 7.01 5.39 -3.29
N PRO A 26 6.24 5.66 -2.22
CA PRO A 26 4.78 5.53 -2.23
C PRO A 26 4.04 6.84 -2.53
N SER A 27 4.74 7.92 -2.92
CA SER A 27 4.12 9.23 -3.20
C SER A 27 3.23 9.22 -4.44
N ALA A 28 3.44 8.25 -5.32
CA ALA A 28 2.62 8.02 -6.51
C ALA A 28 1.25 7.39 -6.20
N ILE A 29 1.05 6.86 -4.99
CA ILE A 29 -0.20 6.19 -4.61
C ILE A 29 -1.27 7.24 -4.32
N ARG A 30 -2.27 7.34 -5.21
CA ARG A 30 -3.38 8.29 -5.09
C ARG A 30 -4.73 7.61 -5.00
N THR A 31 -4.81 6.33 -5.36
CA THR A 31 -6.03 5.54 -5.34
C THR A 31 -5.85 4.22 -4.60
N ARG A 32 -6.95 3.59 -4.18
CA ARG A 32 -6.91 2.20 -3.65
C ARG A 32 -6.39 1.22 -4.69
N ASP A 33 -6.61 1.49 -5.98
CA ASP A 33 -6.07 0.65 -7.06
C ASP A 33 -4.55 0.76 -7.15
N ASP A 34 -3.99 1.97 -7.05
CA ASP A 34 -2.54 2.18 -6.99
C ASP A 34 -1.94 1.49 -5.77
N LEU A 35 -2.60 1.62 -4.61
CA LEU A 35 -2.15 1.00 -3.37
C LEU A 35 -2.18 -0.53 -3.48
N ARG A 36 -3.21 -1.09 -4.13
CA ARG A 36 -3.32 -2.53 -4.39
C ARG A 36 -2.23 -3.02 -5.34
N ARG A 37 -2.00 -2.33 -6.45
CA ARG A 37 -0.94 -2.68 -7.42
C ARG A 37 0.43 -2.58 -6.79
N TYR A 38 0.67 -1.54 -6.00
CA TYR A 38 1.90 -1.37 -5.25
C TYR A 38 2.11 -2.53 -4.27
N ALA A 39 1.07 -2.94 -3.55
CA ALA A 39 1.12 -4.10 -2.68
C ALA A 39 1.42 -5.38 -3.45
N GLU A 40 0.68 -5.69 -4.52
CA GLU A 40 0.87 -6.89 -5.33
C GLU A 40 2.29 -6.96 -5.92
N ALA A 41 2.82 -5.83 -6.41
CA ALA A 41 4.17 -5.74 -6.95
C ALA A 41 5.28 -5.94 -5.90
N ASN A 42 5.02 -5.61 -4.64
CA ASN A 42 5.97 -5.84 -3.54
C ASN A 42 5.76 -7.21 -2.89
N LEU A 43 4.52 -7.72 -2.77
CA LEU A 43 4.23 -9.07 -2.27
C LEU A 43 4.81 -10.17 -3.19
N ALA A 44 4.95 -9.88 -4.49
CA ALA A 44 5.56 -10.78 -5.46
C ALA A 44 7.10 -10.80 -5.39
N ALA A 45 7.73 -9.86 -4.68
CA ALA A 45 9.17 -9.90 -4.47
C ALA A 45 9.50 -10.95 -3.38
N GLU A 46 10.19 -12.01 -3.79
CA GLU A 46 10.46 -13.24 -3.01
C GLU A 46 11.27 -13.03 -1.71
N GLU A 47 11.85 -11.85 -1.49
CA GLU A 47 12.78 -11.59 -0.36
C GLU A 47 12.16 -10.87 0.84
N HIS A 48 10.84 -10.64 0.88
CA HIS A 48 10.24 -9.96 2.03
C HIS A 48 10.04 -10.89 3.23
N ASP A 49 10.62 -10.48 4.35
CA ASP A 49 10.40 -11.10 5.66
C ASP A 49 8.89 -11.17 6.01
N VAL A 50 8.47 -12.24 6.67
CA VAL A 50 7.06 -12.49 7.03
C VAL A 50 6.48 -11.34 7.86
N ASP A 51 7.30 -10.72 8.71
CA ASP A 51 6.92 -9.54 9.48
C ASP A 51 6.66 -8.31 8.60
N THR A 52 7.46 -8.12 7.56
CA THR A 52 7.31 -7.04 6.58
C THR A 52 6.01 -7.22 5.79
N LEU A 53 5.73 -8.44 5.33
CA LEU A 53 4.49 -8.78 4.64
C LEU A 53 3.25 -8.57 5.54
N ARG A 54 3.35 -8.90 6.82
CA ARG A 54 2.26 -8.74 7.80
C ARG A 54 1.98 -7.26 8.09
N ARG A 55 3.02 -6.43 8.23
CA ARG A 55 2.89 -4.98 8.39
C ARG A 55 2.31 -4.32 7.14
N LEU A 56 2.79 -4.71 5.96
CA LEU A 56 2.26 -4.22 4.69
C LEU A 56 0.77 -4.55 4.58
N LYS A 57 0.37 -5.81 4.79
CA LYS A 57 -1.04 -6.22 4.81
C LYS A 57 -1.86 -5.44 5.84
N SER A 58 -1.32 -5.15 7.02
CA SER A 58 -2.03 -4.37 8.06
C SER A 58 -2.33 -2.93 7.62
N VAL A 59 -1.33 -2.26 7.02
CA VAL A 59 -1.51 -0.91 6.46
C VAL A 59 -2.54 -0.94 5.33
N LEU A 60 -2.43 -1.92 4.43
CA LEU A 60 -3.35 -2.08 3.31
C LEU A 60 -4.78 -2.36 3.76
N SER A 61 -4.96 -3.22 4.76
CA SER A 61 -6.27 -3.56 5.32
C SER A 61 -7.00 -2.33 5.83
N LYS A 62 -6.32 -1.34 6.43
CA LYS A 62 -6.96 -0.08 6.85
C LYS A 62 -7.62 0.68 5.69
N TYR A 63 -7.03 0.61 4.50
CA TYR A 63 -7.55 1.33 3.33
C TYR A 63 -8.45 0.47 2.46
N LEU A 64 -8.25 -0.85 2.45
CA LEU A 64 -9.03 -1.79 1.64
C LEU A 64 -10.31 -2.26 2.34
N LEU A 65 -10.37 -2.23 3.68
CA LEU A 65 -11.57 -2.56 4.45
C LEU A 65 -12.36 -1.33 4.93
N ALA A 66 -11.84 -0.11 4.72
CA ALA A 66 -12.65 1.09 4.88
C ALA A 66 -13.72 1.10 3.78
N LEU A 67 -14.88 0.54 4.11
CA LEU A 67 -16.14 0.57 3.39
C LEU A 67 -17.03 1.63 4.04
#